data_AF-A0AAV7XQ03-F1
#
_entry.id   AF-A0AAV7XQ03-F1
#
_cell.length_a   1.000
_cell.length_b   1.000
_cell.length_c   1.000
_cell.angle_alpha   90.00
_cell.angle_beta   90.00
_cell.angle_gamma   90.00
#
_symmetry.space_group_name_H-M   'P 1'
#
loop_
_entity.id
_entity.type
_entity.pdbx_description
1 polymer ?
#
loop_
_entity_poly.entity_id
_entity_poly.type
_entity_poly.pdbx_seq_one_letter_code
_entity_poly.pdbx_strand_id
1 'polypeptide(L)'
;MPPGQVLSLVRDGPTLLDVVPLVCKRWRHLARDAAAWASAELRVRGEYATRDQLVADLRVLLHAPHLRRLELRLSDVYTHQTEEDAMKVGGARIGIS
;
A
#
# COMPACT_ATOMS: atom_id res chain seq x y z
N MET A 1 17.48 -25.53 -4.87
CA MET A 1 16.80 -24.35 -4.30
C MET A 1 15.37 -24.33 -4.84
N PRO A 2 14.34 -24.64 -4.04
CA PRO A 2 12.96 -24.55 -4.51
C PRO A 2 12.66 -23.12 -5.00
N PRO A 3 11.89 -22.94 -6.08
CA PRO A 3 11.70 -21.65 -6.73
C PRO A 3 11.06 -20.57 -5.82
N GLY A 4 10.32 -20.97 -4.77
CA GLY A 4 9.81 -20.04 -3.74
C GLY A 4 10.91 -19.36 -2.92
N GLN A 5 12.11 -19.95 -2.81
CA GLN A 5 13.25 -19.34 -2.09
C GLN A 5 13.94 -18.22 -2.88
N VAL A 6 13.69 -18.09 -4.19
CA VAL A 6 14.25 -16.96 -4.95
C VAL A 6 13.48 -15.68 -4.63
N LEU A 7 12.15 -15.78 -4.49
CA LEU A 7 11.31 -14.62 -4.16
C LEU A 7 11.51 -14.15 -2.73
N SER A 8 11.93 -15.00 -1.80
CA SER A 8 12.30 -14.57 -0.45
C SER A 8 13.56 -13.68 -0.40
N LEU A 9 14.26 -13.49 -1.53
CA LEU A 9 15.30 -12.46 -1.64
C LEU A 9 14.71 -11.06 -1.85
N VAL A 10 13.48 -10.97 -2.38
CA VAL A 10 12.73 -9.72 -2.52
C VAL A 10 12.08 -9.41 -1.17
N ARG A 11 12.79 -8.62 -0.37
CA ARG A 11 12.30 -8.25 0.97
C ARG A 11 11.22 -7.19 0.94
N ASP A 12 11.18 -6.35 -0.08
CA ASP A 12 10.20 -5.27 -0.14
C ASP A 12 8.80 -5.82 -0.46
N GLY A 13 7.89 -5.72 0.52
CA GLY A 13 6.53 -6.24 0.42
C GLY A 13 5.73 -5.69 -0.77
N PRO A 14 5.69 -4.37 -1.00
CA PRO A 14 5.01 -3.79 -2.16
C PRO A 14 5.56 -4.29 -3.49
N THR A 15 6.89 -4.39 -3.63
CA THR A 15 7.52 -4.99 -4.83
C THR A 15 7.08 -6.44 -5.03
N LEU A 16 7.04 -7.24 -3.96
CA LEU A 16 6.60 -8.63 -4.01
C LEU A 16 5.11 -8.76 -4.36
N LEU A 17 4.28 -7.79 -3.97
CA LEU A 17 2.85 -7.76 -4.24
C LEU A 17 2.53 -7.31 -5.67
N ASP A 18 3.14 -6.21 -6.12
CA ASP A 18 2.69 -5.48 -7.31
C ASP A 18 3.61 -5.67 -8.52
N VAL A 19 4.92 -5.86 -8.32
CA VAL A 19 5.90 -5.94 -9.41
C VAL A 19 6.20 -7.38 -9.80
N VAL A 20 6.47 -8.24 -8.82
CA VAL A 20 6.83 -9.65 -9.06
C VAL A 20 5.77 -10.40 -9.90
N PRO A 21 4.45 -10.24 -9.68
CA PRO A 21 3.43 -10.89 -10.50
C PRO A 21 3.33 -10.43 -11.95
N LEU A 22 4.01 -9.33 -12.31
CA LEU A 22 4.02 -8.78 -13.68
C LEU A 22 5.13 -9.38 -14.54
N VAL A 23 6.16 -10.00 -13.94
CA VAL A 23 7.29 -10.59 -14.67
C VAL A 23 6.84 -11.70 -15.62
N CYS A 24 6.11 -12.68 -15.10
CA CYS A 24 5.47 -13.73 -15.90
C CYS A 24 4.43 -14.52 -15.06
N LYS A 25 3.65 -15.38 -15.72
CA LYS A 25 2.66 -16.24 -15.06
C LYS A 25 3.26 -17.09 -13.93
N ARG A 26 4.47 -17.64 -14.12
CA ARG A 26 5.14 -18.46 -13.10
C ARG A 26 5.46 -17.66 -11.84
N TRP A 27 5.95 -16.44 -11.99
CA TRP A 27 6.27 -15.57 -10.86
C TRP A 27 5.03 -15.12 -10.11
N ARG A 28 3.93 -14.86 -10.82
CA ARG A 28 2.61 -14.64 -10.20
C ARG A 28 2.16 -15.81 -9.34
N HIS A 29 2.35 -17.05 -9.79
CA HIS A 29 2.02 -18.23 -8.97
C HIS A 29 2.91 -18.35 -7.74
N LEU A 30 4.22 -18.11 -7.89
CA LEU A 30 5.17 -18.16 -6.77
C LEU A 30 4.93 -17.06 -5.74
N ALA A 31 4.53 -15.86 -6.15
CA ALA A 31 4.20 -14.75 -5.24
C ALA A 31 2.96 -15.03 -4.37
N ARG A 32 2.17 -16.07 -4.67
CA ARG A 32 1.04 -16.52 -3.84
C ARG A 32 1.46 -17.53 -2.79
N ASP A 33 2.66 -18.08 -2.87
CA ASP A 33 3.19 -19.03 -1.90
C ASP A 33 3.61 -18.30 -0.62
N ALA A 34 3.17 -18.78 0.54
CA ALA A 34 3.55 -18.24 1.83
C ALA A 34 5.08 -18.21 2.02
N ALA A 35 5.82 -19.16 1.43
CA ALA A 35 7.27 -19.21 1.51
C ALA A 35 7.96 -17.98 0.86
N ALA A 36 7.31 -17.35 -0.13
CA ALA A 36 7.84 -16.14 -0.77
C ALA A 36 7.81 -14.93 0.19
N TRP A 37 6.88 -14.92 1.15
CA TRP A 37 6.66 -13.82 2.09
C TRP A 37 7.43 -13.97 3.41
N ALA A 38 8.13 -15.09 3.62
CA ALA A 38 8.81 -15.40 4.88
C ALA A 38 9.85 -14.35 5.33
N SER A 39 10.36 -13.57 4.40
CA SER A 39 11.36 -12.51 4.62
C SER A 39 10.84 -11.11 4.29
N ALA A 40 9.54 -10.97 4.00
CA ALA A 40 8.94 -9.72 3.60
C ALA A 40 9.05 -8.68 4.72
N GLU A 41 9.35 -7.46 4.33
CA GLU A 41 9.48 -6.27 5.12
C GLU A 41 8.54 -5.21 4.53
N LEU A 42 7.85 -4.46 5.39
CA LEU A 42 7.06 -3.31 4.99
C LEU A 42 7.64 -2.06 5.66
N ARG A 43 7.96 -1.05 4.84
CA ARG A 43 8.49 0.23 5.29
C ARG A 43 7.64 1.36 4.75
N VAL A 44 6.76 1.86 5.61
CA VAL A 44 5.87 2.99 5.36
C VAL A 44 6.60 4.23 5.86
N ARG A 45 7.13 5.07 4.96
CA ARG A 45 7.87 6.30 5.30
C ARG A 45 7.06 7.52 4.84
N GLY A 46 6.96 8.49 5.75
CA GLY A 46 5.85 9.44 5.87
C GLY A 46 5.82 10.59 4.89
N GLU A 47 5.86 10.31 3.60
CA GLU A 47 5.43 11.23 2.56
C GLU A 47 4.51 10.47 1.60
N TYR A 48 3.34 10.09 2.11
CA TYR A 48 2.28 9.61 1.23
C TYR A 48 1.60 10.81 0.59
N ALA A 49 1.61 10.86 -0.74
CA ALA A 49 0.90 11.90 -1.47
C ALA A 49 -0.62 11.78 -1.27
N THR A 50 -1.13 10.56 -1.01
CA THR A 50 -2.56 10.29 -0.81
C THR A 50 -2.80 9.16 0.18
N ARG A 51 -4.01 9.14 0.77
CA ARG A 51 -4.53 8.01 1.56
C ARG A 51 -4.48 6.69 0.77
N ASP A 52 -4.78 6.75 -0.52
CA ASP A 52 -4.84 5.56 -1.38
C ASP A 52 -3.48 4.88 -1.49
N GLN A 53 -2.40 5.65 -1.53
CA GLN A 53 -1.05 5.11 -1.58
C GLN A 53 -0.66 4.43 -0.26
N LEU A 54 -1.07 4.98 0.89
CA LEU A 54 -0.91 4.31 2.18
C LEU A 54 -1.70 3.00 2.25
N VAL A 55 -2.96 3.03 1.79
CA VAL A 55 -3.81 1.83 1.74
C VAL A 55 -3.21 0.77 0.82
N ALA A 56 -2.67 1.17 -0.33
CA ALA A 56 -2.01 0.26 -1.27
C ALA A 56 -0.83 -0.47 -0.61
N ASP A 57 0.06 0.25 0.07
CA ASP A 57 1.20 -0.34 0.76
C ASP A 57 0.77 -1.28 1.91
N LEU A 58 -0.29 -0.93 2.64
CA LEU A 58 -0.81 -1.75 3.74
C LEU A 58 -1.45 -3.06 3.27
N ARG A 59 -1.81 -3.21 1.99
CA ARG A 59 -2.34 -4.48 1.46
C ARG A 59 -1.35 -5.63 1.59
N VAL A 60 -0.05 -5.34 1.70
CA VAL A 60 1.00 -6.32 2.00
C VAL A 60 0.67 -7.13 3.27
N LEU A 61 0.05 -6.52 4.27
CA LEU A 61 -0.30 -7.19 5.54
C LEU A 61 -1.31 -8.33 5.36
N LEU A 62 -2.12 -8.30 4.29
CA LEU A 62 -3.05 -9.39 3.96
C LEU A 62 -2.32 -10.63 3.43
N HIS A 63 -1.14 -10.44 2.84
CA HIS A 63 -0.34 -11.52 2.25
C HIS A 63 0.78 -12.00 3.19
N ALA A 64 1.28 -11.12 4.03
CA ALA A 64 2.34 -11.39 4.99
C ALA A 64 1.94 -10.95 6.40
N PRO A 65 1.05 -11.69 7.09
CA PRO A 65 0.68 -11.35 8.48
C PRO A 65 1.87 -11.46 9.45
N HIS A 66 2.91 -12.20 9.08
CA HIS A 66 4.13 -12.40 9.85
C HIS A 66 5.33 -11.71 9.18
N LEU A 67 5.21 -10.41 8.91
CA LEU A 67 6.33 -9.63 8.38
C LEU A 67 7.57 -9.77 9.26
N ARG A 68 8.73 -9.90 8.62
CA ARG A 68 10.02 -9.88 9.31
C ARG A 68 10.29 -8.51 9.95
N ARG A 69 9.85 -7.45 9.29
CA ARG A 69 10.01 -6.07 9.76
C ARG A 69 8.83 -5.23 9.30
N LEU A 70 8.26 -4.48 10.23
CA LEU A 70 7.29 -3.44 9.99
C LEU A 70 7.86 -2.12 10.51
N GLU A 71 8.09 -1.16 9.62
CA GLU A 71 8.52 0.19 9.95
C GLU A 71 7.43 1.16 9.51
N LEU A 72 6.73 1.76 10.47
CA LEU A 72 5.74 2.80 10.23
C LEU A 72 6.29 4.13 10.73
N ARG A 73 6.62 5.03 9.81
CA ARG A 73 6.98 6.41 10.11
C ARG A 73 5.99 7.30 9.40
N LEU A 74 4.95 7.72 10.10
CA LEU A 74 3.97 8.65 9.58
C LEU A 74 4.40 10.04 10.05
N SER A 75 4.76 10.90 9.10
CA SER A 75 4.91 12.33 9.36
C SER A 75 3.52 12.92 9.34
N ASP A 76 3.17 13.77 10.30
CA ASP A 76 1.92 14.54 10.29
C ASP A 76 1.90 15.51 9.10
N VAL A 77 1.54 15.02 7.92
CA VAL A 77 1.12 15.84 6.79
C VAL A 77 -0.38 15.60 6.61
N TYR A 78 -1.14 15.91 7.65
CA TYR A 78 -2.53 16.33 7.50
C TYR A 78 -2.52 17.84 7.24
N THR A 79 -2.10 18.25 6.06
CA THR A 79 -2.47 19.59 5.57
C THR A 79 -3.87 19.46 5.00
N HIS A 80 -4.84 20.04 5.72
CA HIS A 80 -6.24 20.19 5.35
C HIS A 80 -6.51 20.17 3.82
N GLN A 81 -7.01 19.05 3.29
CA GLN A 81 -7.93 19.06 2.15
C GLN A 81 -9.35 19.10 2.72
N THR A 82 -9.67 20.21 3.36
CA THR A 82 -11.05 20.60 3.70
C THR A 82 -11.22 22.01 3.16
N GLU A 83 -11.44 22.15 1.86
CA GLU A 83 -12.02 23.39 1.32
C GLU A 83 -12.66 23.24 -0.07
N GLU A 84 -12.24 22.31 -0.94
CA GLU A 84 -12.88 22.18 -2.27
C GLU A 84 -14.25 21.48 -2.28
N ASP A 85 -14.58 20.63 -1.30
CA ASP A 85 -15.91 20.00 -1.22
C ASP A 85 -16.95 20.81 -0.44
N ALA A 86 -16.52 21.79 0.38
CA ALA A 86 -17.43 22.72 1.05
C ALA A 86 -17.99 23.79 0.10
N MET A 87 -17.31 24.05 -1.03
CA MET A 87 -17.68 25.08 -1.99
C MET A 87 -18.78 24.67 -2.99
N LYS A 88 -19.27 23.41 -2.92
CA LYS A 88 -20.44 22.95 -3.68
C LYS A 88 -21.77 22.99 -2.91
N VAL A 89 -21.76 23.31 -1.62
CA VAL A 89 -22.98 23.54 -0.83
C VAL A 89 -23.20 25.04 -0.59
N GLY A 90 -22.97 25.84 -1.63
CA GLY A 90 -23.21 27.29 -1.64
C GLY A 90 -24.19 27.65 -2.74
N GLY A 91 -25.42 27.14 -2.67
CA GLY A 91 -26.37 27.23 -3.78
C GLY A 91 -27.84 27.07 -3.41
N ALA A 92 -28.30 27.70 -2.32
CA ALA A 92 -29.72 27.91 -2.08
C ALA A 92 -29.93 29.30 -1.45
N ARG A 93 -30.05 30.32 -2.30
CA ARG A 93 -30.60 31.62 -1.90
C ARG A 93 -32.10 31.42 -1.61
N ILE A 94 -32.48 31.44 -0.34
CA ILE A 94 -33.87 31.68 0.04
C ILE A 94 -34.11 33.18 -0.10
N GLY A 95 -34.80 33.57 -1.16
CA GLY A 95 -35.32 34.92 -1.33
C GLY A 95 -36.54 35.10 -0.42
N ILE A 96 -36.52 36.14 0.41
CA ILE A 96 -37.70 36.66 1.08
C ILE A 96 -38.19 37.83 0.22
N SER A 97 -39.42 37.73 -0.28
CA SER A 97 -40.24 38.84 -0.75
C SER A 97 -41.66 38.59 -0.26
#